data_AF-A0A5N6LG18-F1
#
_entry.id   AF-A0A5N6LG18-F1
#
_cell.length_a   1.000
_cell.length_b   1.000
_cell.length_c   1.000
_cell.angle_alpha   90.00
_cell.angle_beta   90.00
_cell.angle_gamma   90.00
#
_symmetry.space_group_name_H-M   'P 1'
#
loop_
_entity.id
_entity.type
_entity.pdbx_description
1 polymer ?
#
loop_
_entity_poly.entity_id
_entity_poly.type
_entity_poly.pdbx_seq_one_letter_code
_entity_poly.pdbx_strand_id
1 'polypeptide(L)'
;MDHKNKVMNNLTPIFLHGIILLHSLQTSFASVVSTGDFNHDFSVNWSPSHVNTSADGRSRTLKLDQESGKTTHFLLPYLDTLLVSLTSNDSIVYRFMVDFVPIRTYRNHADKGVAYPRWQPMGIKISLWDGDSWATRGGKDKVDWSKGPFVASFANYTIDACVWKGNARFCRAGNSSNWWNKEEFSSLTWKQRRWFKWVRKYHLIYDYCQDNERFHNNLPKECYLSKY
;
A
#
# COMPACT_ATOMS: atom_id res chain seq x y z
N MET A 1 -55.24 48.60 -40.59
CA MET A 1 -56.72 48.42 -40.60
C MET A 1 -57.00 47.05 -41.20
N ASP A 2 -57.96 46.34 -40.62
CA ASP A 2 -58.47 44.99 -40.93
C ASP A 2 -57.56 43.79 -40.65
N HIS A 3 -57.99 42.66 -40.07
CA HIS A 3 -59.18 42.17 -39.34
C HIS A 3 -58.79 40.67 -39.13
N LYS A 4 -58.74 39.99 -37.97
CA LYS A 4 -59.80 39.54 -37.06
C LYS A 4 -59.16 38.67 -35.95
N ASN A 5 -59.54 38.97 -34.71
CA ASN A 5 -59.86 38.09 -33.57
C ASN A 5 -59.48 36.59 -33.60
N LYS A 6 -58.73 36.17 -32.58
CA LYS A 6 -59.20 35.14 -31.63
C LYS A 6 -58.57 35.31 -30.26
N VAL A 7 -59.36 35.85 -29.32
CA VAL A 7 -59.15 35.71 -27.88
C VAL A 7 -59.56 34.30 -27.48
N MET A 8 -58.72 33.59 -26.71
CA MET A 8 -59.17 32.60 -25.74
C MET A 8 -58.05 32.26 -24.74
N ASN A 9 -58.19 32.84 -23.56
CA ASN A 9 -58.06 32.24 -22.23
C ASN A 9 -56.68 31.76 -21.71
N ASN A 10 -56.20 32.58 -20.77
CA ASN A 10 -55.42 32.26 -19.56
C ASN A 10 -55.40 30.78 -19.16
N LEU A 11 -54.21 30.20 -19.06
CA LEU A 11 -53.82 29.24 -18.03
C LEU A 11 -52.31 29.38 -17.80
N THR A 12 -51.92 29.93 -16.65
CA THR A 12 -50.57 29.86 -16.10
C THR A 12 -50.32 28.47 -15.51
N PRO A 13 -49.27 27.74 -15.91
CA PRO A 13 -48.72 26.67 -15.09
C PRO A 13 -47.38 27.12 -14.50
N ILE A 14 -47.38 27.14 -13.17
CA ILE A 14 -46.24 27.30 -12.28
C ILE A 14 -45.13 26.33 -12.70
N PHE A 15 -43.95 26.85 -13.06
CA PHE A 15 -42.75 26.05 -13.30
C PHE A 15 -42.30 25.41 -11.98
N LEU A 16 -42.76 24.19 -11.70
CA LEU A 16 -42.12 23.29 -10.74
C LEU A 16 -40.70 22.98 -11.26
N HIS A 17 -39.70 23.70 -10.76
CA HIS A 17 -38.31 23.27 -10.90
C HIS A 17 -38.11 22.07 -9.98
N GLY A 18 -38.21 20.88 -10.56
CA GLY A 18 -37.86 19.64 -9.91
C GLY A 18 -36.40 19.66 -9.49
N ILE A 19 -36.16 19.74 -8.19
CA ILE A 19 -34.86 19.46 -7.58
C ILE A 19 -34.62 17.96 -7.75
N ILE A 20 -33.95 17.57 -8.83
CA ILE A 20 -33.36 16.24 -8.94
C ILE A 20 -32.15 16.26 -8.00
N LEU A 21 -32.41 15.93 -6.73
CA LEU A 21 -31.40 15.55 -5.76
C LEU A 21 -30.76 14.26 -6.28
N LEU A 22 -29.70 14.42 -7.08
CA LEU A 22 -28.79 13.35 -7.43
C LEU A 22 -28.11 12.92 -6.12
N HIS A 23 -28.78 12.07 -5.35
CA HIS A 23 -28.13 11.34 -4.27
C HIS A 23 -27.07 10.51 -4.96
N SER A 24 -25.82 10.97 -4.84
CA SER A 24 -24.65 10.16 -5.09
C SER A 24 -24.76 8.96 -4.15
N LEU A 25 -25.37 7.86 -4.62
CA LEU A 25 -25.13 6.56 -4.05
C LEU A 25 -23.62 6.37 -4.18
N GLN A 26 -22.92 6.55 -3.06
CA GLN A 26 -21.59 6.01 -2.91
C GLN A 26 -21.78 4.50 -3.04
N THR A 27 -21.57 3.97 -4.24
CA THR A 27 -21.45 2.53 -4.44
C THR A 27 -20.16 2.12 -3.76
N SER A 28 -20.28 1.73 -2.49
CA SER A 28 -19.21 1.09 -1.76
C SER A 28 -18.95 -0.25 -2.45
N PHE A 29 -18.00 -0.27 -3.38
CA PHE A 29 -17.39 -1.52 -3.80
C PHE A 29 -16.54 -2.00 -2.64
N ALA A 30 -17.15 -2.71 -1.68
CA ALA A 30 -16.39 -3.56 -0.81
C ALA A 30 -15.83 -4.67 -1.69
N SER A 31 -14.51 -4.65 -1.97
CA SER A 31 -13.86 -5.90 -2.28
C SER A 31 -14.05 -6.81 -1.07
N VAL A 32 -14.27 -8.11 -1.30
CA VAL A 32 -14.29 -9.07 -0.20
C VAL A 32 -12.85 -9.18 0.30
N VAL A 33 -12.47 -8.26 1.18
CA VAL A 33 -11.21 -8.34 1.91
C VAL A 33 -11.43 -9.41 2.97
N SER A 34 -11.17 -10.66 2.62
CA SER A 34 -11.11 -11.71 3.63
C SER A 34 -9.97 -11.36 4.58
N THR A 35 -10.23 -11.40 5.88
CA THR A 35 -9.12 -11.47 6.84
C THR A 35 -8.31 -12.71 6.51
N GLY A 36 -7.00 -12.57 6.40
CA GLY A 36 -6.14 -13.69 6.07
C GLY A 36 -5.99 -14.65 7.25
N ASP A 37 -5.52 -15.85 6.95
CA ASP A 37 -5.26 -16.91 7.91
C ASP A 37 -3.78 -17.29 7.85
N PHE A 38 -3.03 -17.00 8.92
CA PHE A 38 -1.60 -17.29 8.97
C PHE A 38 -1.28 -18.78 8.77
N ASN A 39 -2.18 -19.70 9.14
CA ASN A 39 -1.98 -21.14 8.99
C ASN A 39 -2.08 -21.58 7.52
N HIS A 40 -2.83 -20.84 6.70
CA HIS A 40 -3.04 -21.17 5.30
C HIS A 40 -2.14 -20.37 4.35
N ASP A 41 -1.96 -19.08 4.62
CA ASP A 41 -1.34 -18.17 3.64
C ASP A 41 0.18 -18.00 3.83
N PHE A 42 0.73 -18.43 4.98
CA PHE A 42 2.15 -18.25 5.31
C PHE A 42 2.79 -19.54 5.85
N SER A 43 3.84 -20.00 5.17
CA SER A 43 4.71 -21.07 5.67
C SER A 43 5.77 -20.56 6.65
N VAL A 44 6.08 -21.36 7.66
CA VAL A 44 7.20 -21.11 8.57
C VAL A 44 8.46 -21.75 7.99
N ASN A 45 9.43 -20.92 7.59
CA ASN A 45 10.62 -21.40 6.88
C ASN A 45 11.87 -21.51 7.77
N TRP A 46 11.83 -20.94 8.99
CA TRP A 46 12.95 -20.94 9.91
C TRP A 46 12.47 -20.89 11.36
N SER A 47 13.26 -21.50 12.25
CA SER A 47 13.04 -21.54 13.71
C SER A 47 11.56 -21.73 14.10
N PRO A 48 10.93 -22.87 13.76
CA PRO A 48 9.50 -23.06 14.04
C PRO A 48 9.15 -22.99 15.53
N SER A 49 10.08 -23.34 16.43
CA SER A 49 9.96 -23.19 17.88
C SER A 49 9.76 -21.74 18.34
N HIS A 50 10.12 -20.77 17.50
CA HIS A 50 10.07 -19.33 17.78
C HIS A 50 8.92 -18.63 17.06
N VAL A 51 8.03 -19.41 16.44
CA VAL A 51 6.80 -18.92 15.82
C VAL A 51 5.60 -19.52 16.54
N ASN A 52 4.76 -18.67 17.12
CA ASN A 52 3.49 -19.09 17.69
C ASN A 52 2.35 -18.54 16.84
N THR A 53 1.45 -19.40 16.37
CA THR A 53 0.26 -19.00 15.60
C THR A 53 -0.98 -19.45 16.35
N SER A 54 -1.97 -18.58 16.47
CA SER A 54 -3.23 -18.93 17.12
C SER A 54 -3.97 -20.03 16.34
N ALA A 55 -4.77 -20.82 17.06
CA ALA A 55 -5.53 -21.94 16.47
C ALA A 55 -6.50 -21.47 15.37
N ASP A 56 -7.04 -20.26 15.49
CA ASP A 56 -7.89 -19.62 14.50
C ASP A 56 -7.10 -18.94 13.34
N GLY A 57 -5.78 -18.97 13.39
CA GLY A 57 -4.91 -18.37 12.38
C GLY A 57 -4.93 -16.84 12.32
N ARG A 58 -5.62 -16.17 13.25
CA ARG A 58 -5.82 -14.70 13.24
C ARG A 58 -4.65 -13.92 13.80
N SER A 59 -3.76 -14.57 14.55
CA SER A 59 -2.58 -13.94 15.12
C SER A 59 -1.36 -14.84 14.99
N ARG A 60 -0.21 -14.21 14.77
CA ARG A 60 1.11 -14.86 14.75
C ARG A 60 2.10 -14.00 15.49
N THR A 61 2.94 -14.64 16.30
CA THR A 61 3.99 -14.00 17.07
C THR A 61 5.34 -14.61 16.71
N LEU A 62 6.32 -13.74 16.49
CA LEU A 62 7.72 -14.09 16.25
C LEU A 62 8.54 -13.75 17.49
N LYS A 63 9.42 -14.67 17.88
CA LYS A 63 10.33 -14.52 19.02
C LYS A 63 11.78 -14.46 18.52
N LEU A 64 12.55 -13.51 19.03
CA LEU A 64 14.00 -13.40 18.80
C LEU A 64 14.73 -13.46 20.14
N ASP A 65 15.65 -14.42 20.24
CA ASP A 65 16.56 -14.64 21.36
C ASP A 65 17.91 -15.19 20.88
N GLN A 66 18.85 -15.41 21.80
CA GLN A 66 20.21 -15.86 21.47
C GLN A 66 20.25 -17.22 20.76
N GLU A 67 19.22 -18.07 20.95
CA GLU A 67 19.14 -19.42 20.36
C GLU A 67 18.65 -19.37 18.91
N SER A 68 17.73 -18.45 18.59
CA SER A 68 17.19 -18.28 17.23
C SER A 68 18.19 -17.78 16.18
N GLY A 69 19.37 -17.32 16.62
CA GLY A 69 20.54 -17.02 15.78
C GLY A 69 21.00 -15.56 15.84
N LYS A 70 22.30 -15.35 16.13
CA LYS A 70 23.02 -14.06 15.98
C LYS A 70 23.39 -13.72 14.53
N THR A 71 23.20 -14.65 13.60
CA THR A 71 23.69 -14.52 12.21
C THR A 71 22.79 -15.27 11.25
N THR A 72 21.74 -14.62 10.76
CA THR A 72 21.09 -15.05 9.52
C THR A 72 20.46 -13.88 8.79
N HIS A 73 21.08 -13.48 7.68
CA HIS A 73 20.51 -12.52 6.74
C HIS A 73 19.29 -13.15 6.05
N PHE A 74 18.09 -12.67 6.36
CA PHE A 74 16.95 -12.91 5.49
C PHE A 74 16.84 -11.74 4.51
N LEU A 75 17.33 -11.95 3.29
CA LEU A 75 16.96 -11.13 2.14
C LEU A 75 15.45 -11.28 1.94
N LEU A 76 14.68 -10.19 2.05
CA LEU A 76 13.48 -9.87 1.26
C LEU A 76 13.19 -8.37 1.22
N PRO A 77 12.50 -7.91 0.17
CA PRO A 77 11.99 -6.55 0.13
C PRO A 77 10.85 -6.44 1.15
N TYR A 78 11.13 -5.65 2.19
CA TYR A 78 10.23 -4.81 2.96
C TYR A 78 8.89 -5.44 3.37
N LEU A 79 8.73 -5.66 4.68
CA LEU A 79 7.59 -5.12 5.43
C LEU A 79 7.83 -5.21 6.95
N ASP A 80 8.22 -4.09 7.56
CA ASP A 80 8.05 -3.89 9.00
C ASP A 80 6.62 -3.41 9.27
N THR A 81 6.07 -3.88 10.39
CA THR A 81 4.68 -3.76 10.82
C THR A 81 4.13 -2.34 10.80
N LEU A 82 3.22 -2.13 9.85
CA LEU A 82 2.10 -1.20 9.85
C LEU A 82 1.18 -1.72 8.74
N LEU A 83 -0.08 -1.28 8.65
CA LEU A 83 -0.95 -1.65 7.52
C LEU A 83 -0.41 -1.09 6.19
N VAL A 84 0.64 -1.71 5.65
CA VAL A 84 1.21 -1.34 4.37
C VAL A 84 0.41 -2.05 3.30
N SER A 85 -0.64 -1.37 2.86
CA SER A 85 -1.37 -1.75 1.67
C SER A 85 -0.52 -1.47 0.43
N LEU A 86 0.09 -2.52 -0.13
CA LEU A 86 0.77 -2.47 -1.44
C LEU A 86 -0.29 -2.63 -2.54
N THR A 87 -0.81 -1.53 -3.04
CA THR A 87 -1.70 -1.55 -4.22
C THR A 87 -0.89 -1.29 -5.49
N SER A 88 -1.07 -2.08 -6.54
CA SER A 88 -0.48 -1.81 -7.87
C SER A 88 -1.59 -1.65 -8.90
N ASN A 89 -1.77 -0.44 -9.44
CA ASN A 89 -2.64 -0.18 -10.60
C ASN A 89 -1.85 -0.41 -11.92
N ASP A 90 -2.53 -0.59 -13.05
CA ASP A 90 -2.02 -0.32 -14.41
C ASP A 90 -1.56 1.14 -14.61
N SER A 91 -1.93 2.04 -13.71
CA SER A 91 -1.35 3.40 -13.55
C SER A 91 -0.23 3.50 -12.50
N ILE A 92 0.14 2.35 -11.93
CA ILE A 92 1.49 2.05 -11.48
C ILE A 92 2.05 2.97 -10.38
N VAL A 93 1.51 2.86 -9.17
CA VAL A 93 2.13 3.46 -7.99
C VAL A 93 2.08 2.46 -6.84
N TYR A 94 3.24 1.92 -6.45
CA TYR A 94 3.35 1.29 -5.14
C TYR A 94 3.15 2.34 -4.07
N ARG A 95 2.17 2.13 -3.21
CA ARG A 95 1.89 2.97 -2.05
C ARG A 95 2.32 2.22 -0.80
N PHE A 96 3.04 2.90 0.07
CA PHE A 96 3.35 2.42 1.40
C PHE A 96 2.53 3.26 2.37
N MET A 97 1.71 2.62 3.18
CA MET A 97 0.71 3.30 4.01
C MET A 97 0.78 2.85 5.47
N VAL A 98 0.30 3.73 6.34
CA VAL A 98 0.21 3.59 7.79
C VAL A 98 -1.15 4.14 8.17
N ASP A 99 -2.09 3.32 8.65
CA ASP A 99 -3.44 3.78 8.98
C ASP A 99 -4.08 4.65 7.87
N PHE A 100 -3.95 4.19 6.61
CA PHE A 100 -4.38 4.89 5.39
C PHE A 100 -3.62 6.18 5.03
N VAL A 101 -2.62 6.58 5.82
CA VAL A 101 -1.70 7.68 5.54
C VAL A 101 -0.57 7.19 4.64
N PRO A 102 -0.41 7.74 3.42
CA PRO A 102 0.75 7.41 2.59
C PRO A 102 2.04 7.96 3.20
N ILE A 103 3.02 7.09 3.38
CA ILE A 103 4.36 7.43 3.87
C ILE A 103 5.43 7.39 2.76
N ARG A 104 5.19 6.59 1.71
CA ARG A 104 6.04 6.54 0.51
C ARG A 104 5.20 6.15 -0.70
N THR A 105 5.56 6.68 -1.86
CA THR A 105 5.05 6.22 -3.16
C THR A 105 6.20 5.93 -4.12
N TYR A 106 6.03 4.91 -4.95
CA TYR A 106 6.96 4.55 -6.03
C TYR A 106 6.17 4.36 -7.31
N ARG A 107 6.24 5.33 -8.22
CA ARG A 107 5.47 5.38 -9.46
C ARG A 107 6.23 4.68 -10.60
N ASN A 108 5.54 4.05 -11.57
CA ASN A 108 6.22 3.62 -12.80
C ASN A 108 6.78 4.84 -13.44
N HIS A 109 8.04 4.72 -13.78
CA HIS A 109 8.62 5.52 -14.84
C HIS A 109 9.41 4.60 -15.78
N ALA A 110 8.91 3.39 -16.04
CA ALA A 110 9.54 2.46 -16.98
C ALA A 110 9.57 2.99 -18.42
N ASP A 111 8.59 3.82 -18.79
CA ASP A 111 8.61 4.64 -20.02
C ASP A 111 9.82 5.58 -20.07
N LYS A 112 10.35 5.97 -18.90
CA LYS A 112 11.54 6.80 -18.75
C LYS A 112 12.78 5.99 -18.35
N GLY A 113 12.73 4.67 -18.43
CA GLY A 113 13.86 3.77 -18.14
C GLY A 113 14.11 3.51 -16.65
N VAL A 114 13.16 3.80 -15.76
CA VAL A 114 13.24 3.40 -14.34
C VAL A 114 12.73 1.97 -14.18
N ALA A 115 13.50 1.12 -13.51
CA ALA A 115 13.08 -0.24 -13.22
C ALA A 115 11.80 -0.26 -12.35
N TYR A 116 10.87 -1.15 -12.66
CA TYR A 116 9.64 -1.31 -11.89
C TYR A 116 9.23 -2.79 -11.86
N PRO A 117 8.87 -3.36 -10.69
CA PRO A 117 8.46 -4.76 -10.60
C PRO A 117 7.08 -4.96 -11.24
N ARG A 118 7.08 -5.34 -12.53
CA ARG A 118 5.85 -5.56 -13.34
C ARG A 118 5.56 -7.03 -13.62
N TRP A 119 6.61 -7.81 -13.85
CA TRP A 119 6.51 -9.15 -14.45
C TRP A 119 6.97 -10.27 -13.53
N GLN A 120 7.44 -9.92 -12.33
CA GLN A 120 7.93 -10.87 -11.35
C GLN A 120 6.88 -11.00 -10.24
N PRO A 121 6.22 -12.17 -10.10
CA PRO A 121 5.31 -12.39 -8.98
C PRO A 121 6.11 -12.29 -7.67
N MET A 122 5.52 -11.67 -6.66
CA MET A 122 6.14 -11.46 -5.35
C MET A 122 5.39 -12.23 -4.28
N GLY A 123 6.13 -12.77 -3.32
CA GLY A 123 5.57 -13.31 -2.07
C GLY A 123 5.75 -12.31 -0.94
N ILE A 124 4.83 -12.33 0.03
CA ILE A 124 4.94 -11.56 1.27
C ILE A 124 5.77 -12.38 2.25
N LYS A 125 6.71 -11.74 2.93
CA LYS A 125 7.47 -12.37 4.02
C LYS A 125 7.54 -11.43 5.21
N ILE A 126 7.59 -12.03 6.39
CA ILE A 126 7.65 -11.36 7.69
C ILE A 126 8.80 -12.01 8.44
N SER A 127 9.69 -11.21 9.03
CA SER A 127 10.82 -11.70 9.82
C SER A 127 11.09 -10.80 11.01
N LEU A 128 11.68 -11.39 12.04
CA LEU A 128 12.27 -10.68 13.18
C LEU A 128 13.70 -11.19 13.31
N TRP A 129 14.68 -10.30 13.22
CA TRP A 129 16.09 -10.67 13.15
C TRP A 129 17.01 -9.58 13.72
N ASP A 130 18.25 -9.96 14.04
CA ASP A 130 19.27 -9.07 14.60
C ASP A 130 19.96 -8.22 13.51
N GLY A 131 19.65 -6.92 13.51
CA GLY A 131 20.22 -5.92 12.62
C GLY A 131 21.35 -5.08 13.22
N ASP A 132 22.05 -5.56 14.25
CA ASP A 132 22.99 -4.79 15.08
C ASP A 132 24.08 -4.01 14.33
N SER A 133 24.46 -4.43 13.12
CA SER A 133 25.46 -3.72 12.33
C SER A 133 24.95 -2.41 11.73
N TRP A 134 23.63 -2.17 11.68
CA TRP A 134 23.06 -1.01 10.99
C TRP A 134 21.75 -0.43 11.58
N ALA A 135 20.94 -1.23 12.28
CA ALA A 135 19.54 -0.90 12.59
C ALA A 135 19.36 0.34 13.48
N THR A 136 20.09 0.42 14.61
CA THR A 136 19.89 1.48 15.61
C THR A 136 21.09 2.44 15.64
N ARG A 137 20.82 3.73 15.39
CA ARG A 137 21.84 4.79 15.25
C ARG A 137 22.98 4.41 14.30
N GLY A 138 22.66 3.74 13.19
CA GLY A 138 23.65 3.26 12.21
C GLY A 138 24.53 2.13 12.74
N GLY A 139 24.01 1.31 13.65
CA GLY A 139 24.73 0.17 14.25
C GLY A 139 25.56 0.52 15.49
N LYS A 140 25.40 1.73 16.05
CA LYS A 140 26.09 2.14 17.28
C LYS A 140 25.48 1.51 18.54
N ASP A 141 24.16 1.31 18.54
CA ASP A 141 23.48 0.60 19.62
C ASP A 141 23.35 -0.87 19.25
N LYS A 142 23.90 -1.71 20.11
CA LYS A 142 23.84 -3.17 19.98
C LYS A 142 22.67 -3.73 20.77
N VAL A 143 22.18 -4.87 20.34
CA VAL A 143 21.09 -5.59 20.99
C VAL A 143 21.54 -6.04 22.36
N ASP A 144 20.75 -5.66 23.35
CA ASP A 144 20.93 -6.12 24.72
C ASP A 144 20.15 -7.41 24.92
N TRP A 145 20.79 -8.54 24.65
CA TRP A 145 20.16 -9.86 24.75
C TRP A 145 19.64 -10.20 26.14
N SER A 146 20.06 -9.48 27.20
CA SER A 146 19.49 -9.66 28.54
C SER A 146 18.03 -9.21 28.65
N LYS A 147 17.57 -8.38 27.70
CA LYS A 147 16.18 -7.91 27.58
C LYS A 147 15.33 -8.82 26.69
N GLY A 148 15.92 -9.90 26.19
CA GLY A 148 15.20 -10.90 25.43
C GLY A 148 14.22 -11.71 26.30
N PRO A 149 13.27 -12.41 25.68
CA PRO A 149 13.09 -12.47 24.24
C PRO A 149 12.37 -11.23 23.67
N PHE A 150 12.78 -10.83 22.47
CA PHE A 150 12.09 -9.77 21.72
C PHE A 150 10.93 -10.40 20.95
N VAL A 151 9.75 -9.80 21.07
CA VAL A 151 8.51 -10.38 20.57
C VAL A 151 7.83 -9.40 19.62
N ALA A 152 7.54 -9.86 18.40
CA ALA A 152 6.75 -9.12 17.42
C ALA A 152 5.44 -9.88 17.16
N SER A 153 4.30 -9.21 17.36
CA SER A 153 2.97 -9.80 17.19
C SER A 153 2.25 -9.18 16.00
N PHE A 154 1.65 -10.04 15.18
CA PHE A 154 0.92 -9.71 13.97
C PHE A 154 -0.48 -10.28 14.09
N ALA A 155 -1.50 -9.52 13.72
CA ALA A 155 -2.87 -9.99 13.76
C ALA A 155 -3.73 -9.30 12.69
N ASN A 156 -4.85 -9.93 12.35
CA ASN A 156 -5.91 -9.34 11.50
C ASN A 156 -5.39 -8.75 10.18
N TYR A 157 -4.41 -9.41 9.57
CA TYR A 157 -3.88 -8.98 8.29
C TYR A 157 -4.90 -9.26 7.19
N THR A 158 -4.74 -8.54 6.08
CA THR A 158 -5.61 -8.66 4.91
C THR A 158 -4.74 -8.78 3.67
N ILE A 159 -5.09 -9.68 2.77
CA ILE A 159 -4.47 -9.81 1.46
C ILE A 159 -5.59 -9.71 0.43
N ASP A 160 -5.58 -8.61 -0.31
CA ASP A 160 -6.44 -8.41 -1.46
C ASP A 160 -5.54 -8.21 -2.68
N ALA A 161 -5.31 -9.30 -3.40
CA ALA A 161 -4.30 -9.39 -4.43
C ALA A 161 -4.70 -10.35 -5.55
N CYS A 162 -4.12 -10.17 -6.73
CA CYS A 162 -4.21 -11.18 -7.77
C CYS A 162 -3.21 -12.32 -7.50
N VAL A 163 -3.73 -13.48 -7.12
CA VAL A 163 -2.93 -14.67 -6.84
C VAL A 163 -2.36 -15.25 -8.14
N TRP A 164 -1.05 -15.40 -8.19
CA TRP A 164 -0.36 -16.00 -9.32
C TRP A 164 -0.68 -17.50 -9.45
N LYS A 165 -1.29 -17.91 -10.57
CA LYS A 165 -1.64 -19.31 -10.87
C LYS A 165 -0.80 -19.91 -12.01
N GLY A 166 0.47 -19.52 -12.11
CA GLY A 166 1.38 -20.05 -13.14
C GLY A 166 1.33 -19.33 -14.50
N ASN A 167 0.40 -18.40 -14.70
CA ASN A 167 0.31 -17.63 -15.95
C ASN A 167 0.01 -16.15 -15.68
N ALA A 168 0.91 -15.27 -16.15
CA ALA A 168 0.83 -13.82 -15.97
C ALA A 168 -0.41 -13.17 -16.56
N ARG A 169 -1.04 -13.83 -17.55
CA ARG A 169 -2.24 -13.30 -18.20
C ARG A 169 -3.42 -13.16 -17.23
N PHE A 170 -3.48 -13.96 -16.18
CA PHE A 170 -4.58 -13.92 -15.20
C PHE A 170 -4.48 -12.74 -14.23
N CYS A 171 -3.27 -12.24 -13.99
CA CYS A 171 -3.02 -11.03 -13.21
C CYS A 171 -2.67 -9.82 -14.08
N ARG A 172 -3.11 -9.84 -15.36
CA ARG A 172 -2.98 -8.66 -16.21
C ARG A 172 -3.73 -7.50 -15.59
N ALA A 173 -2.99 -6.41 -15.42
CA ALA A 173 -3.51 -5.20 -14.82
C ALA A 173 -4.61 -4.52 -15.67
N GLY A 174 -4.79 -4.91 -16.94
CA GLY A 174 -5.90 -4.48 -17.78
C GLY A 174 -7.26 -5.11 -17.48
N ASN A 175 -7.35 -6.01 -16.49
CA ASN A 175 -8.64 -6.49 -16.01
C ASN A 175 -9.22 -5.47 -15.01
N SER A 176 -10.21 -4.70 -15.46
CA SER A 176 -10.95 -3.70 -14.66
C SER A 176 -11.76 -4.30 -13.51
N SER A 177 -11.82 -5.63 -13.42
CA SER A 177 -12.46 -6.35 -12.31
C SER A 177 -11.80 -6.04 -10.96
N ASN A 178 -10.49 -5.82 -10.93
CA ASN A 178 -9.79 -5.49 -9.69
C ASN A 178 -9.94 -4.00 -9.37
N TRP A 179 -10.39 -3.68 -8.15
CA TRP A 179 -10.64 -2.29 -7.75
C TRP A 179 -9.38 -1.42 -7.83
N TRP A 180 -8.20 -1.96 -7.53
CA TRP A 180 -6.94 -1.22 -7.57
C TRP A 180 -6.51 -0.82 -8.98
N ASN A 181 -7.11 -1.38 -10.03
CA ASN A 181 -6.86 -1.01 -11.42
C ASN A 181 -7.72 0.17 -11.92
N LYS A 182 -8.69 0.63 -11.13
CA LYS A 182 -9.54 1.77 -11.53
C LYS A 182 -8.75 3.08 -11.53
N GLU A 183 -9.10 3.99 -12.43
CA GLU A 183 -8.43 5.28 -12.60
C GLU A 183 -8.41 6.11 -11.30
N GLU A 184 -9.45 6.01 -10.47
CA GLU A 184 -9.52 6.69 -9.17
C GLU A 184 -8.39 6.31 -8.20
N PHE A 185 -7.80 5.12 -8.37
CA PHE A 185 -6.67 4.63 -7.57
C PHE A 185 -5.31 4.81 -8.25
N SER A 186 -5.25 5.46 -9.41
CA SER A 186 -4.02 5.70 -10.18
C SER A 186 -3.03 6.67 -9.50
N SER A 187 -3.54 7.55 -8.64
CA SER A 187 -2.79 8.57 -7.93
C SER A 187 -3.26 8.69 -6.48
N LEU A 188 -2.59 9.52 -5.69
CA LEU A 188 -3.05 9.92 -4.36
C LEU A 188 -4.18 10.95 -4.49
N THR A 189 -5.21 10.78 -3.66
CA THR A 189 -6.26 11.81 -3.49
C THR A 189 -5.70 13.10 -2.92
N TRP A 190 -6.42 14.22 -3.04
CA TRP A 190 -6.02 15.50 -2.44
C TRP A 190 -5.72 15.42 -0.94
N LYS A 191 -6.53 14.69 -0.18
CA LYS A 191 -6.33 14.47 1.26
C LYS A 191 -5.05 13.66 1.51
N GLN A 192 -4.85 12.56 0.78
CA GLN A 192 -3.65 11.74 0.86
C GLN A 192 -2.38 12.53 0.49
N ARG A 193 -2.43 13.41 -0.51
CA ARG A 193 -1.30 14.29 -0.87
C ARG A 193 -0.93 15.25 0.26
N ARG A 194 -1.93 15.80 0.96
CA ARG A 194 -1.70 16.67 2.13
C ARG A 194 -1.03 15.90 3.27
N TRP A 195 -1.52 14.71 3.59
CA TRP A 195 -0.90 13.87 4.62
C TRP A 195 0.50 13.41 4.21
N PHE A 196 0.70 13.01 2.96
CA PHE A 196 2.02 12.65 2.44
C PHE A 196 3.05 13.77 2.62
N LYS A 197 2.67 15.01 2.29
CA LYS A 197 3.53 16.19 2.51
C LYS A 197 3.81 16.43 3.99
N TRP A 198 2.81 16.23 4.86
CA TRP A 198 2.97 16.36 6.30
C TRP A 198 3.94 15.30 6.86
N VAL A 199 3.78 14.03 6.49
CA VAL A 199 4.73 12.96 6.87
C VAL A 199 6.14 13.30 6.40
N ARG A 200 6.29 13.69 5.13
CA ARG A 200 7.61 14.07 4.58
C ARG A 200 8.24 15.27 5.27
N LYS A 201 7.44 16.20 5.80
CA LYS A 201 7.95 17.41 6.46
C LYS A 201 8.33 17.17 7.92
N TYR A 202 7.57 16.35 8.64
CA TYR A 202 7.67 16.23 10.10
C TYR A 202 8.22 14.89 10.59
N HIS A 203 8.18 13.84 9.78
CA HIS A 203 8.52 12.47 10.20
C HIS A 203 9.62 11.81 9.35
N LEU A 204 10.02 12.41 8.23
CA LEU A 204 11.06 11.86 7.36
C LEU A 204 12.44 12.23 7.90
N ILE A 205 13.17 11.22 8.38
CA ILE A 205 14.54 11.37 8.88
C ILE A 205 15.61 10.99 7.85
N TYR A 206 15.23 10.24 6.81
CA TYR A 206 16.14 9.80 5.74
C TYR A 206 15.38 9.63 4.43
N ASP A 207 15.96 10.09 3.32
CA ASP A 207 15.48 9.86 1.96
C ASP A 207 16.68 9.68 1.03
N TYR A 208 16.75 8.52 0.38
CA TYR A 208 17.84 8.21 -0.57
C TYR A 208 17.88 9.19 -1.76
N CYS A 209 16.76 9.84 -2.09
CA CYS A 209 16.72 10.89 -3.11
C CYS A 209 17.34 12.22 -2.66
N GLN A 210 17.79 12.33 -1.41
CA GLN A 210 18.51 13.48 -0.87
C GLN A 210 19.93 13.11 -0.43
N ASP A 211 20.32 11.85 -0.58
CA ASP A 211 21.61 11.32 -0.18
C ASP A 211 22.61 11.39 -1.34
N ASN A 212 23.18 12.57 -1.52
CA ASN A 212 24.18 12.80 -2.57
C ASN A 212 25.49 12.06 -2.33
N GLU A 213 25.85 11.81 -1.06
CA GLU A 213 27.08 11.11 -0.69
C GLU A 213 27.02 9.66 -1.15
N ARG A 214 25.93 8.95 -0.86
CA ARG A 214 25.74 7.56 -1.27
C ARG A 214 25.81 7.35 -2.79
N PHE A 215 25.34 8.33 -3.56
CA PHE A 215 25.25 8.23 -5.01
C PHE A 215 26.30 9.06 -5.75
N HIS A 216 27.28 9.64 -5.06
CA HIS A 216 28.31 10.49 -5.66
C HIS A 216 27.71 11.59 -6.57
N ASN A 217 26.68 12.30 -6.09
CA ASN A 217 25.88 13.28 -6.84
C ASN A 217 25.10 12.73 -8.06
N ASN A 218 25.08 11.42 -8.29
CA ASN A 218 24.35 10.77 -9.38
C ASN A 218 23.10 10.06 -8.86
N LEU A 219 22.14 10.86 -8.37
CA LEU A 219 20.91 10.32 -7.78
C LEU A 219 20.09 9.48 -8.79
N PRO A 220 19.36 8.45 -8.32
CA PRO A 220 18.49 7.65 -9.15
C PRO A 220 17.45 8.47 -9.93
N LYS A 221 17.16 8.08 -11.17
CA LYS A 221 16.36 8.88 -12.12
C LYS A 221 14.94 9.17 -11.60
N GLU A 222 14.35 8.25 -10.84
CA GLU A 222 13.02 8.42 -10.24
C GLU A 222 12.97 9.50 -9.15
N CYS A 223 14.12 9.96 -8.65
CA CYS A 223 14.18 11.06 -7.69
C CYS A 223 13.72 12.39 -8.28
N TYR A 224 13.92 12.57 -9.59
CA TYR A 224 13.56 13.78 -10.32
C TYR A 224 12.17 13.73 -10.96
N LEU A 225 11.43 12.63 -10.77
CA LEU A 225 10.14 12.38 -11.42
C LEU A 225 8.98 12.50 -10.42
N SER A 226 7.77 12.71 -10.95
CA SER A 226 6.57 12.81 -10.10
C SER A 226 6.38 11.56 -9.25
N LYS A 227 6.12 11.77 -7.96
CA LYS A 227 5.93 10.70 -6.97
C LYS A 227 4.51 10.13 -6.98
N TYR A 228 3.54 10.87 -7.51
CA TYR A 228 2.14 10.48 -7.66
C TYR A 228 1.50 11.22 -8.85
#